data_AF-A0A832TZX6-F1
#
_entry.id   AF-A0A832TZX6-F1
#
_cell.length_a   1.000
_cell.length_b   1.000
_cell.length_c   1.000
_cell.angle_alpha   90.00
_cell.angle_beta   90.00
_cell.angle_gamma   90.00
#
_symmetry.space_group_name_H-M   'P 1'
#
loop_
_entity.id
_entity.type
_entity.pdbx_description
1 polymer ?
#
loop_
_entity_poly.entity_id
_entity_poly.type
_entity_poly.pdbx_seq_one_letter_code
_entity_poly.pdbx_strand_id
1 'polypeptide(L)'
;MTRITKKAWFDKRILGWGYRPISLEGWLVTVVFLVAIFADIVYIENTTTRYAILAVTLIVFHIIIYLTGNAPGSKVWDKFRNK
;
A
#
# COMPACT_ATOMS: atom_id res chain seq x y z
N MET A 1 -13.60 8.06 9.65
CA MET A 1 -12.33 7.31 9.48
C MET A 1 -11.28 7.96 10.33
N THR A 2 -10.96 7.38 11.48
CA THR A 2 -9.97 7.90 12.41
C THR A 2 -8.59 7.51 11.89
N ARG A 3 -7.89 8.44 11.23
CA ARG A 3 -6.50 8.22 10.84
C ARG A 3 -5.63 8.29 12.09
N ILE A 4 -4.68 7.37 12.21
CA ILE A 4 -3.70 7.38 13.31
C ILE A 4 -2.74 8.57 13.16
N THR A 5 -2.51 9.03 11.92
CA THR A 5 -1.55 10.10 11.60
C THR A 5 -2.22 11.42 11.18
N LYS A 6 -1.58 12.56 11.51
CA LYS A 6 -2.04 13.91 11.10
C LYS A 6 -2.01 14.13 9.58
N LYS A 7 -1.12 13.44 8.86
CA LYS A 7 -0.99 13.50 7.39
C LYS A 7 -1.24 12.12 6.79
N ALA A 8 -2.02 12.07 5.73
CA ALA A 8 -2.26 10.83 4.99
C ALA A 8 -0.97 10.38 4.29
N TRP A 9 -0.58 9.14 4.51
CA TRP A 9 0.61 8.57 3.87
C TRP A 9 0.30 8.11 2.44
N PHE A 10 -0.91 7.57 2.27
CA PHE A 10 -1.45 7.13 1.00
C PHE A 10 -2.76 7.84 0.71
N ASP A 11 -2.94 8.28 -0.54
CA ASP A 11 -4.18 8.90 -1.00
C ASP A 11 -4.70 8.20 -2.25
N LYS A 12 -5.96 8.46 -2.59
CA LYS A 12 -6.59 7.95 -3.79
C LYS A 12 -5.91 8.44 -5.07
N ARG A 13 -5.86 7.58 -6.08
CA ARG A 13 -5.31 7.93 -7.40
C ARG A 13 -6.21 8.97 -8.10
N ILE A 14 -5.61 9.73 -9.02
CA ILE A 14 -6.34 10.71 -9.85
C ILE A 14 -7.24 9.96 -10.85
N LEU A 15 -6.66 9.00 -11.57
CA LEU A 15 -7.33 8.10 -12.51
C LEU A 15 -7.13 6.64 -12.07
N GLY A 16 -8.22 5.86 -12.06
CA GLY A 16 -8.22 4.45 -11.65
C GLY A 16 -8.42 4.21 -10.15
N TRP A 17 -8.73 2.96 -9.78
CA TRP A 17 -8.91 2.53 -8.39
C TRP A 17 -7.55 2.13 -7.78
N GLY A 18 -7.21 2.70 -6.62
CA GLY A 18 -6.01 2.31 -5.89
C GLY A 18 -5.43 3.39 -4.98
N TYR A 19 -4.32 3.05 -4.34
CA TYR A 19 -3.58 3.90 -3.41
C TYR A 19 -2.31 4.45 -4.06
N ARG A 20 -1.95 5.69 -3.72
CA ARG A 20 -0.69 6.31 -4.13
C ARG A 20 0.00 6.90 -2.90
N PRO A 21 1.29 6.66 -2.68
CA PRO A 21 2.04 7.32 -1.61
C PRO A 21 2.13 8.82 -1.91
N ILE A 22 1.80 9.65 -0.90
CA ILE A 22 1.90 11.11 -0.95
C ILE A 22 2.92 11.64 0.06
N SER A 23 3.11 10.96 1.19
CA SER A 23 4.10 11.35 2.20
C SER A 23 5.45 10.64 2.01
N LEU A 24 6.51 11.24 2.59
CA LEU A 24 7.83 10.60 2.72
C LEU A 24 7.74 9.25 3.43
N GLU A 25 6.88 9.12 4.44
CA GLU A 25 6.66 7.87 5.18
C GLU A 25 6.01 6.81 4.28
N GLY A 26 5.00 7.18 3.48
CA GLY A 26 4.38 6.27 2.51
C GLY A 26 5.38 5.78 1.45
N TRP A 27 6.28 6.66 0.98
CA TRP A 27 7.38 6.27 0.10
C TRP A 27 8.38 5.34 0.79
N LEU A 28 8.76 5.63 2.03
CA LEU A 28 9.68 4.78 2.80
C LEU A 28 9.10 3.37 2.99
N VAL A 29 7.82 3.26 3.38
CA VAL A 29 7.14 1.97 3.49
C VAL A 29 7.09 1.24 2.14
N THR A 30 6.81 1.96 1.06
CA THR A 30 6.77 1.37 -0.29
C THR A 30 8.15 0.84 -0.71
N VAL A 31 9.23 1.59 -0.44
CA VAL A 31 10.60 1.17 -0.74
C VAL A 31 10.99 -0.04 0.11
N VAL A 32 10.72 -0.01 1.42
CA VAL A 32 10.98 -1.16 2.31
C VAL A 32 10.23 -2.41 1.83
N PHE A 33 8.97 -2.25 1.42
CA PHE A 33 8.17 -3.33 0.88
C PHE A 33 8.75 -3.91 -0.42
N LEU A 34 9.21 -3.05 -1.34
CA LEU A 34 9.88 -3.49 -2.56
C LEU A 34 11.17 -4.24 -2.24
N VAL A 35 12.00 -3.73 -1.33
CA VAL A 35 13.23 -4.39 -0.89
C VAL A 35 12.93 -5.75 -0.27
N ALA A 36 11.87 -5.87 0.53
CA ALA A 36 11.44 -7.15 1.10
C ALA A 36 11.05 -8.17 0.01
N ILE A 37 10.32 -7.75 -1.03
CA ILE A 37 10.00 -8.61 -2.18
C ILE A 37 11.27 -9.07 -2.91
N PHE A 38 12.20 -8.14 -3.21
CA PHE A 38 13.44 -8.51 -3.88
C PHE A 38 14.30 -9.44 -3.02
N ALA A 39 14.36 -9.21 -1.70
CA ALA A 39 15.08 -10.08 -0.78
C ALA A 39 14.45 -11.48 -0.74
N ASP A 40 13.12 -11.59 -0.70
CA ASP A 40 12.41 -12.87 -0.75
C ASP A 40 12.73 -13.65 -2.05
N ILE A 41 12.79 -12.96 -3.19
CA ILE A 41 13.15 -13.57 -4.48
C ILE A 41 14.61 -14.04 -4.52
N VAL A 42 15.55 -13.26 -3.97
CA VAL A 42 16.99 -13.51 -4.07
C VAL A 42 17.47 -14.55 -3.05
N TYR A 43 16.93 -14.52 -1.83
CA TYR A 43 17.47 -15.31 -0.71
C TYR A 43 16.64 -16.54 -0.34
N ILE A 44 15.39 -16.66 -0.81
CA ILE A 44 14.51 -17.78 -0.42
C ILE A 44 14.28 -18.72 -1.60
N GLU A 45 15.02 -19.82 -1.58
CA GLU A 45 14.91 -20.89 -2.58
C GLU A 45 13.72 -21.83 -2.33
N ASN A 46 13.32 -21.99 -1.05
CA ASN A 46 12.20 -22.86 -0.71
C ASN A 46 10.87 -22.22 -1.12
N THR A 47 10.18 -22.89 -2.06
CA THR A 47 8.97 -22.35 -2.69
C THR A 47 7.82 -22.15 -1.70
N THR A 48 7.62 -23.06 -0.74
CA THR A 48 6.54 -22.96 0.25
C THR A 48 6.79 -21.82 1.23
N THR A 49 8.01 -21.72 1.75
CA THR A 49 8.42 -20.65 2.67
C THR A 49 8.32 -19.28 2.00
N ARG A 50 8.74 -19.18 0.73
CA ARG A 50 8.64 -17.96 -0.08
C ARG A 50 7.20 -17.48 -0.21
N TYR A 51 6.27 -18.37 -0.60
CA TYR A 51 4.87 -17.98 -0.74
C TYR A 51 4.24 -17.57 0.59
N ALA A 52 4.60 -18.22 1.70
CA ALA A 52 4.12 -17.84 3.02
C ALA A 52 4.61 -16.43 3.42
N ILE A 53 5.90 -16.14 3.23
CA ILE A 53 6.50 -14.83 3.54
C ILE A 53 5.91 -13.74 2.66
N LEU A 54 5.74 -14.00 1.36
CA LEU A 54 5.14 -13.06 0.43
C LEU A 54 3.69 -12.75 0.80
N ALA A 55 2.90 -13.76 1.17
CA ALA A 55 1.52 -13.56 1.64
C ALA A 55 1.46 -12.72 2.92
N VAL A 56 2.29 -13.00 3.92
CA VAL A 56 2.36 -12.23 5.17
C VAL A 56 2.76 -10.78 4.88
N THR A 57 3.80 -10.59 4.06
CA THR A 57 4.30 -9.26 3.66
C THR A 57 3.20 -8.45 2.97
N LEU A 58 2.43 -9.05 2.06
CA LEU A 58 1.29 -8.41 1.41
C LEU A 58 0.20 -8.00 2.40
N ILE A 59 -0.16 -8.88 3.33
CA ILE A 59 -1.20 -8.59 4.35
C ILE A 59 -0.76 -7.41 5.22
N VAL A 60 0.48 -7.43 5.71
CA VAL A 60 1.03 -6.35 6.54
C VAL A 60 1.02 -5.03 5.77
N PHE A 61 1.47 -5.02 4.52
CA PHE A 61 1.44 -3.82 3.69
C PHE A 61 0.01 -3.31 3.47
N HIS A 62 -0.95 -4.19 3.25
CA HIS A 62 -2.35 -3.82 3.11
C HIS A 62 -2.92 -3.20 4.39
N ILE A 63 -2.58 -3.78 5.55
CA ILE A 63 -2.96 -3.23 6.87
C ILE A 63 -2.36 -1.84 7.06
N ILE A 64 -1.09 -1.64 6.73
CA ILE A 64 -0.44 -0.33 6.84
C ILE A 64 -1.16 0.70 5.96
N ILE A 65 -1.44 0.36 4.71
CA ILE A 65 -2.18 1.24 3.79
C ILE A 65 -3.58 1.54 4.35
N TYR A 66 -4.27 0.54 4.88
CA TYR A 66 -5.61 0.70 5.45
C TYR A 66 -5.61 1.62 6.69
N LEU A 67 -4.60 1.53 7.55
CA LEU A 67 -4.50 2.31 8.79
C LEU A 67 -3.95 3.73 8.57
N THR A 68 -3.11 3.94 7.55
CA THR A 68 -2.39 5.21 7.30
C THR A 68 -2.88 5.96 6.06
N GLY A 69 -3.72 5.32 5.25
CA GLY A 69 -4.24 5.84 3.99
C GLY A 69 -5.66 6.39 4.08
N ASN A 70 -6.03 7.11 3.04
CA ASN A 70 -7.41 7.53 2.80
C ASN A 70 -8.17 6.40 2.12
N ALA A 71 -9.50 6.38 2.25
CA ALA A 71 -10.31 5.37 1.58
C ALA A 71 -9.92 5.20 0.10
N PRO A 72 -9.81 3.96 -0.36
CA PRO A 72 -9.47 3.66 -1.73
C PRO A 72 -10.52 4.26 -2.66
N GLY A 73 -10.09 4.85 -3.76
CA GLY A 73 -11.00 5.43 -4.71
C GLY A 73 -10.28 6.11 -5.84
N SER A 74 -11.03 6.88 -6.62
CA SER A 74 -10.45 7.79 -7.59
C SER A 74 -11.11 9.16 -7.46
N LYS A 75 -10.33 10.22 -7.63
CA LYS A 75 -10.88 11.59 -7.65
C LYS A 75 -11.88 11.78 -8.79
N VAL A 76 -11.70 11.07 -9.90
CA VAL A 76 -12.59 11.13 -11.07
C VAL A 76 -13.95 10.48 -10.79
N TRP A 77 -13.96 9.26 -10.23
CA TRP A 77 -15.19 8.54 -9.85
C TRP A 77 -16.03 9.33 -8.84
N ASP A 78 -15.40 9.99 -7.87
CA ASP A 78 -16.13 10.86 -6.93
C ASP A 78 -16.70 12.11 -7.62
N LYS A 79 -16.00 12.66 -8.62
CA LYS A 79 -16.48 13.80 -9.42
C LYS A 79 -17.68 13.43 -10.30
N PHE A 80 -17.72 12.20 -10.83
CA PHE A 80 -18.88 11.68 -11.59
C PHE A 80 -20.07 11.34 -10.69
N ARG A 81 -19.83 10.89 -9.45
CA ARG A 81 -20.91 10.53 -8.51
C ARG A 81 -21.64 11.74 -7.93
N ASN A 82 -20.98 12.90 -7.84
CA ASN A 82 -21.52 14.15 -7.30
C ASN A 82 -22.14 15.08 -8.35
N LYS A 83 -22.43 14.58 -9.57
CA LYS A 83 -23.00 15.35 -10.67
C LYS A 83 -24.30 14.69 -11.12
#